data_AF-A0A8G2BW73-F1
#
_entry.id   AF-A0A8G2BW73-F1
#
_cell.length_a   1.000
_cell.length_b   1.000
_cell.length_c   1.000
_cell.angle_alpha   90.00
_cell.angle_beta   90.00
_cell.angle_gamma   90.00
#
_symmetry.space_group_name_H-M   'P 1'
#
loop_
_entity.id
_entity.type
_entity.pdbx_description
1 polymer ?
#
loop_
_entity_poly.entity_id
_entity_poly.type
_entity_poly.pdbx_seq_one_letter_code
_entity_poly.pdbx_strand_id
1 'polypeptide(L)'
;MKKNVLFQLLFAGVLFLGTSCSKDDVPDDPEGTVSLNMLNEQNGKTRLGTSDVYINKANNFYTNSCLISEIGNVGGIGKEVEPRLNNLVREVAVATGNMYQVFDAETVFDFPSGTRAIMAGAAYYRFYVVAPIAVDDVQTGAIVKYVSVYPDAQGLPEYGKSLGTVTYVGETVSMELPKNTECFWYGGVSEVFDISAGDGVLRMTLNRTSTEFNGISGTYEVYIRLGNVYTSVTVRVN
;
A
#
# COMPACT_ATOMS: atom_id res chain seq x y z
N MET A 1 65.41 -8.07 -57.02
CA MET A 1 64.08 -7.60 -57.47
C MET A 1 63.14 -7.65 -56.27
N LYS A 2 62.98 -6.56 -55.50
CA LYS A 2 61.85 -5.61 -55.54
C LYS A 2 60.46 -6.28 -55.55
N LYS A 3 59.75 -6.28 -54.41
CA LYS A 3 58.74 -5.25 -54.07
C LYS A 3 58.16 -5.46 -52.66
N ASN A 4 58.24 -4.38 -51.88
CA ASN A 4 57.47 -4.11 -50.67
C ASN A 4 55.98 -4.03 -51.00
N VAL A 5 55.10 -4.44 -50.08
CA VAL A 5 53.89 -3.67 -49.77
C VAL A 5 53.66 -3.71 -48.26
N LEU A 6 54.00 -2.58 -47.67
CA LEU A 6 53.61 -2.09 -46.36
C LEU A 6 52.09 -1.86 -46.37
N PHE A 7 51.34 -2.35 -45.38
CA PHE A 7 49.98 -1.87 -45.14
C PHE A 7 49.93 -1.19 -43.77
N GLN A 8 50.12 0.14 -43.80
CA GLN A 8 49.73 1.06 -42.74
C GLN A 8 48.30 1.53 -43.03
N LEU A 9 47.40 1.45 -42.05
CA LEU A 9 46.16 2.24 -41.95
C LEU A 9 45.77 2.20 -40.46
N LEU A 10 46.19 3.19 -39.66
CA LEU A 10 45.53 4.46 -39.34
C LEU A 10 44.35 4.34 -38.37
N PHE A 11 44.52 5.05 -37.25
CA PHE A 11 43.60 5.35 -36.15
C PHE A 11 42.13 5.59 -36.54
N ALA A 12 41.22 5.01 -35.75
CA ALA A 12 40.00 5.68 -35.32
C ALA A 12 39.49 5.04 -34.02
N GLY A 13 39.78 5.68 -32.89
CA GLY A 13 39.16 5.33 -31.61
C GLY A 13 37.69 5.72 -31.65
N VAL A 14 36.80 4.75 -31.45
CA VAL A 14 35.40 5.02 -31.16
C VAL A 14 35.22 4.87 -29.65
N LEU A 15 35.37 6.00 -28.95
CA LEU A 15 34.81 6.21 -27.63
C LEU A 15 33.28 6.18 -27.78
N PHE A 16 32.65 5.03 -27.51
CA PHE A 16 31.23 5.01 -27.18
C PHE A 16 31.05 5.54 -25.74
N LEU A 17 31.24 6.85 -25.57
CA LEU A 17 30.57 7.59 -24.49
C LEU A 17 29.22 8.06 -25.04
N GLY A 18 28.34 7.09 -25.24
CA GLY A 18 26.92 7.33 -25.38
C GLY A 18 26.28 7.19 -24.01
N THR A 19 26.55 8.11 -23.08
CA THR A 19 25.54 8.40 -22.06
C THR A 19 24.39 9.03 -22.83
N SER A 20 23.48 8.18 -23.29
CA SER A 20 22.13 8.61 -23.59
C SER A 20 21.55 9.06 -22.25
N CYS A 21 21.81 10.32 -21.88
CA CYS A 21 20.82 11.11 -21.15
C CYS A 21 19.64 11.23 -22.12
N SER A 22 18.88 10.13 -22.22
CA SER A 22 17.45 10.25 -22.38
C SER A 22 17.04 11.33 -21.41
N LYS A 23 16.37 12.38 -21.91
CA LYS A 23 15.55 13.21 -21.05
C LYS A 23 14.43 12.28 -20.61
N ASP A 24 14.74 11.40 -19.67
CA ASP A 24 13.74 10.61 -19.00
C ASP A 24 12.89 11.67 -18.29
N ASP A 25 11.65 11.77 -18.74
CA ASP A 25 10.62 12.59 -18.14
C ASP A 25 10.43 12.06 -16.71
N VAL A 26 11.30 12.52 -15.79
CA VAL A 26 11.18 12.24 -14.36
C VAL A 26 9.80 12.77 -13.99
N PRO A 27 8.88 11.91 -13.54
CA PRO A 27 7.55 12.36 -13.20
C PRO A 27 7.64 13.45 -12.14
N ASP A 28 6.92 14.56 -12.37
CA ASP A 28 6.89 15.68 -11.43
C ASP A 28 6.49 15.20 -10.04
N ASP A 29 7.06 15.82 -9.02
CA ASP A 29 6.69 15.55 -7.64
C ASP A 29 5.19 15.87 -7.44
N PRO A 30 4.39 14.95 -6.90
CA PRO A 30 2.99 15.22 -6.60
C PRO A 30 2.83 16.37 -5.61
N GLU A 31 1.69 17.05 -5.66
CA GLU A 31 1.34 18.06 -4.67
C GLU A 31 1.42 17.48 -3.24
N GLY A 32 1.93 18.27 -2.30
CA GLY A 32 2.11 17.85 -0.91
C GLY A 32 3.35 16.96 -0.66
N THR A 33 4.21 16.76 -1.67
CA THR A 33 5.51 16.09 -1.47
C THR A 33 6.40 16.87 -0.51
N VAL A 34 6.98 16.16 0.46
CA VAL A 34 7.92 16.69 1.44
C VAL A 34 9.30 16.08 1.21
N SER A 35 10.34 16.91 1.20
CA SER A 35 11.74 16.47 1.23
C SER A 35 12.24 16.44 2.67
N LEU A 36 12.86 15.32 3.08
CA LEU A 36 13.28 15.05 4.44
C LEU A 36 14.71 14.52 4.46
N ASN A 37 15.56 15.15 5.28
CA ASN A 37 16.87 14.60 5.64
C ASN A 37 16.66 13.58 6.76
N MET A 38 16.57 12.31 6.39
CA MET A 38 16.26 11.22 7.30
C MET A 38 17.56 10.66 7.90
N LEU A 39 17.93 11.11 9.10
CA LEU A 39 19.14 10.66 9.79
C LEU A 39 18.91 9.30 10.47
N ASN A 40 19.93 8.46 10.45
CA ASN A 40 19.87 7.14 11.07
C ASN A 40 19.88 7.22 12.60
N GLU A 41 19.64 6.08 13.24
CA GLU A 41 19.49 5.97 14.70
C GLU A 41 20.72 6.44 15.48
N GLN A 42 21.92 6.38 14.89
CA GLN A 42 23.15 6.85 15.52
C GLN A 42 23.37 8.36 15.39
N ASN A 43 22.65 8.99 14.45
CA ASN A 43 22.87 10.39 14.05
C ASN A 43 21.64 11.28 14.25
N GLY A 44 20.74 10.91 15.18
CA GLY A 44 19.59 11.73 15.57
C GLY A 44 18.22 11.11 15.30
N LYS A 45 18.16 9.97 14.60
CA LYS A 45 16.94 9.16 14.39
C LYS A 45 15.73 9.97 13.91
N THR A 46 15.76 10.40 12.65
CA THR A 46 14.62 11.08 12.04
C THR A 46 13.55 10.08 11.60
N ARG A 47 12.27 10.36 11.91
CA ARG A 47 11.13 9.55 11.48
C ARG A 47 10.51 10.03 10.18
N LEU A 48 9.94 9.11 9.41
CA LEU A 48 9.19 9.40 8.19
C LEU A 48 7.77 9.89 8.52
N GLY A 49 7.48 11.17 8.28
CA GLY A 49 6.16 11.74 8.54
C GLY A 49 5.69 11.50 9.97
N THR A 50 4.45 11.05 10.14
CA THR A 50 3.89 10.64 11.44
C THR A 50 4.04 9.15 11.73
N SER A 51 4.67 8.38 10.84
CA SER A 51 4.91 6.95 11.05
C SER A 51 6.03 6.69 12.06
N ASP A 52 6.19 5.44 12.48
CA ASP A 52 7.32 5.00 13.31
C ASP A 52 8.52 4.51 12.48
N VAL A 53 8.50 4.71 11.15
CA VAL A 53 9.60 4.32 10.27
C VAL A 53 10.81 5.24 10.46
N TYR A 54 11.98 4.66 10.70
CA TYR A 54 13.27 5.36 10.79
C TYR A 54 14.38 4.53 10.13
N ILE A 55 15.58 5.11 9.93
CA ILE A 55 16.76 4.35 9.50
C ILE A 55 17.50 3.83 10.73
N ASN A 56 17.63 2.51 10.88
CA ASN A 56 18.26 1.89 12.06
C ASN A 56 19.80 1.94 12.02
N LYS A 57 20.45 1.33 13.02
CA LYS A 57 21.92 1.26 13.13
C LYS A 57 22.59 0.47 11.99
N ALA A 58 21.86 -0.40 11.32
CA ALA A 58 22.34 -1.17 10.17
C ALA A 58 22.10 -0.42 8.84
N ASN A 59 21.62 0.83 8.88
CA ASN A 59 21.23 1.61 7.71
C ASN A 59 20.09 0.98 6.89
N ASN A 60 19.18 0.27 7.55
CA ASN A 60 17.93 -0.21 6.97
C ASN A 60 16.77 0.69 7.40
N PHE A 61 15.77 0.86 6.55
CA PHE A 61 14.46 1.31 7.02
C PHE A 61 13.89 0.27 7.97
N TYR A 62 13.38 0.73 9.11
CA TYR A 62 12.85 -0.12 10.17
C TYR A 62 11.59 0.49 10.77
N THR A 63 10.64 -0.36 11.16
CA THR A 63 9.40 -0.01 11.87
C THR A 63 9.02 -1.12 12.86
N ASN A 64 8.36 -0.75 13.96
CA ASN A 64 7.77 -1.70 14.90
C ASN A 64 6.28 -1.97 14.61
N SER A 65 5.52 -0.96 14.18
CA SER A 65 4.06 -1.07 14.00
C SER A 65 3.63 -1.12 12.53
N CYS A 66 4.24 -0.32 11.65
CA CYS A 66 3.89 -0.26 10.23
C CYS A 66 4.42 -1.45 9.41
N LEU A 67 3.99 -1.51 8.15
CA LEU A 67 4.42 -2.48 7.14
C LEU A 67 5.04 -1.76 5.95
N ILE A 68 6.20 -2.22 5.49
CA ILE A 68 6.94 -1.63 4.38
C ILE A 68 6.85 -2.56 3.16
N SER A 69 6.53 -2.01 2.00
CA SER A 69 6.72 -2.66 0.70
C SER A 69 7.80 -1.94 -0.09
N GLU A 70 8.77 -2.69 -0.61
CA GLU A 70 9.71 -2.17 -1.62
C GLU A 70 9.09 -2.26 -3.02
N ILE A 71 9.07 -1.13 -3.73
CA ILE A 71 8.59 -1.07 -5.12
C ILE A 71 9.74 -1.36 -6.09
N GLY A 72 10.93 -0.84 -5.77
CA GLY A 72 12.13 -0.88 -6.62
C GLY A 72 12.41 0.47 -7.26
N ASN A 73 13.31 0.48 -8.26
CA ASN A 73 13.69 1.72 -8.96
C ASN A 73 12.57 2.17 -9.90
N VAL A 74 12.10 3.42 -9.73
CA VAL A 74 10.94 3.96 -10.46
C VAL A 74 11.17 5.37 -11.02
N GLY A 75 12.41 5.87 -10.97
CA GLY A 75 12.80 7.18 -11.53
C GLY A 75 12.33 8.42 -10.75
N GLY A 76 11.42 8.29 -9.78
CA GLY A 76 10.98 9.40 -8.93
C GLY A 76 9.70 9.12 -8.14
N ILE A 77 9.35 10.00 -7.21
CA ILE A 77 8.15 9.84 -6.36
C ILE A 77 6.83 10.05 -7.12
N GLY A 78 6.85 10.81 -8.22
CA GLY A 78 5.68 11.09 -9.06
C GLY A 78 5.14 9.90 -9.83
N LYS A 79 5.86 8.78 -9.89
CA LYS A 79 5.36 7.56 -10.54
C LYS A 79 4.18 7.00 -9.76
N GLU A 80 3.00 6.98 -10.37
CA GLU A 80 1.82 6.30 -9.82
C GLU A 80 2.07 4.79 -9.72
N VAL A 81 1.83 4.26 -8.52
CA VAL A 81 2.00 2.85 -8.17
C VAL A 81 0.87 2.50 -7.23
N GLU A 82 0.07 1.50 -7.60
CA GLU A 82 -0.98 0.96 -6.74
C GLU A 82 -0.41 0.41 -5.42
N PRO A 83 -1.21 0.31 -4.35
CA PRO A 83 -0.78 -0.34 -3.11
C PRO A 83 -0.25 -1.77 -3.36
N ARG A 84 1.02 -2.00 -3.02
CA ARG A 84 1.68 -3.31 -3.10
C ARG A 84 1.70 -3.94 -1.72
N LEU A 85 0.88 -4.97 -1.53
CA LEU A 85 0.63 -5.61 -0.22
C LEU A 85 1.23 -7.02 -0.10
N ASN A 86 1.98 -7.46 -1.12
CA ASN A 86 2.83 -8.65 -1.05
C ASN A 86 4.22 -8.30 -0.50
N ASN A 87 4.90 -9.26 0.12
CA ASN A 87 6.26 -9.10 0.67
C ASN A 87 6.40 -7.92 1.66
N LEU A 88 5.36 -7.68 2.46
CA LEU A 88 5.39 -6.67 3.52
C LEU A 88 6.40 -7.08 4.60
N VAL A 89 7.32 -6.17 4.91
CA VAL A 89 8.40 -6.36 5.88
C VAL A 89 8.43 -5.23 6.89
N ARG A 90 9.12 -5.45 8.02
CA ARG A 90 9.37 -4.42 9.04
C ARG A 90 10.77 -3.83 8.95
N GLU A 91 11.64 -4.44 8.14
CA GLU A 91 12.99 -3.98 7.91
C GLU A 91 13.38 -4.23 6.45
N VAL A 92 13.95 -3.21 5.79
CA VAL A 92 14.39 -3.29 4.39
C VAL A 92 15.56 -2.34 4.15
N ALA A 93 16.45 -2.69 3.23
CA ALA A 93 17.62 -1.87 2.91
C ALA A 93 17.23 -0.48 2.40
N VAL A 94 18.03 0.53 2.73
CA VAL A 94 17.91 1.87 2.13
C VAL A 94 18.65 1.87 0.79
N ALA A 95 17.90 1.77 -0.31
CA ALA A 95 18.46 1.81 -1.66
C ALA A 95 18.11 3.12 -2.40
N THR A 96 19.14 3.86 -2.81
CA THR A 96 19.02 5.08 -3.63
C THR A 96 18.31 4.79 -4.94
N GLY A 97 17.38 5.66 -5.33
CA GLY A 97 16.58 5.48 -6.54
C GLY A 97 15.36 4.57 -6.37
N ASN A 98 15.22 3.90 -5.23
CA ASN A 98 14.07 3.04 -4.97
C ASN A 98 12.92 3.80 -4.31
N MET A 99 11.70 3.38 -4.67
CA MET A 99 10.46 3.77 -4.01
C MET A 99 10.00 2.66 -3.06
N TYR A 100 9.32 3.09 -2.00
CA TYR A 100 8.75 2.26 -0.96
C TYR A 100 7.35 2.77 -0.62
N GLN A 101 6.53 1.88 -0.08
CA GLN A 101 5.23 2.21 0.50
C GLN A 101 5.22 1.77 1.97
N VAL A 102 4.61 2.59 2.83
CA VAL A 102 4.45 2.32 4.26
C VAL A 102 2.97 2.37 4.60
N PHE A 103 2.48 1.27 5.13
CA PHE A 103 1.10 1.08 5.55
C PHE A 103 1.03 0.98 7.07
N ASP A 104 0.00 1.59 7.66
CA ASP A 104 -0.37 1.22 9.02
C ASP A 104 -0.88 -0.24 9.00
N ALA A 105 -0.30 -1.08 9.85
CA ALA A 105 -0.66 -2.50 9.90
C ALA A 105 -2.13 -2.72 10.27
N GLU A 106 -2.73 -1.80 11.05
CA GLU A 106 -4.15 -1.89 11.43
C GLU A 106 -5.10 -1.63 10.25
N THR A 107 -4.59 -1.02 9.18
CA THR A 107 -5.37 -0.73 7.96
C THR A 107 -5.19 -1.78 6.87
N VAL A 108 -4.38 -2.82 7.11
CA VAL A 108 -4.13 -3.92 6.16
C VAL A 108 -4.81 -5.18 6.68
N PHE A 109 -5.53 -5.86 5.80
CA PHE A 109 -6.34 -7.01 6.16
C PHE A 109 -6.09 -8.20 5.23
N ASP A 110 -5.93 -9.40 5.81
CA ASP A 110 -5.83 -10.67 5.09
C ASP A 110 -7.23 -11.26 4.85
N PHE A 111 -7.66 -11.35 3.60
CA PHE A 111 -8.94 -11.99 3.25
C PHE A 111 -8.81 -13.51 3.11
N PRO A 112 -9.91 -14.28 3.25
CA PRO A 112 -9.90 -15.74 3.12
C PRO A 112 -9.26 -16.30 1.84
N SER A 113 -9.31 -15.54 0.74
CA SER A 113 -8.62 -15.85 -0.51
C SER A 113 -7.08 -15.87 -0.40
N GLY A 114 -6.51 -15.41 0.72
CA GLY A 114 -5.08 -15.19 0.91
C GLY A 114 -4.58 -13.86 0.34
N THR A 115 -5.48 -13.03 -0.19
CA THR A 115 -5.13 -11.71 -0.74
C THR A 115 -5.24 -10.66 0.35
N ARG A 116 -4.22 -9.80 0.46
CA ARG A 116 -4.26 -8.62 1.33
C ARG A 116 -4.87 -7.42 0.65
N ALA A 117 -5.54 -6.60 1.44
CA ALA A 117 -6.07 -5.32 1.01
C ALA A 117 -5.85 -4.23 2.06
N ILE A 118 -5.76 -2.98 1.62
CA ILE A 118 -5.74 -1.79 2.47
C ILE A 118 -7.16 -1.20 2.60
N MET A 119 -7.48 -0.66 3.76
CA MET A 119 -8.76 -0.02 4.04
C MET A 119 -9.00 1.19 3.13
N ALA A 120 -10.18 1.25 2.51
CA ALA A 120 -10.64 2.38 1.74
C ALA A 120 -10.68 3.64 2.62
N GLY A 121 -10.09 4.73 2.15
CA GLY A 121 -9.96 5.97 2.92
C GLY A 121 -8.80 5.99 3.92
N ALA A 122 -8.06 4.89 4.11
CA ALA A 122 -6.83 4.91 4.90
C ALA A 122 -5.69 5.54 4.10
N ALA A 123 -5.00 6.50 4.71
CA ALA A 123 -3.78 7.05 4.15
C ALA A 123 -2.61 6.06 4.33
N TYR A 124 -1.71 6.03 3.35
CA TYR A 124 -0.42 5.37 3.44
C TYR A 124 0.66 6.30 2.87
N TYR A 125 1.92 6.10 3.26
CA TYR A 125 3.02 6.88 2.68
C TYR A 125 3.60 6.18 1.47
N ARG A 126 3.88 6.97 0.43
CA ARG A 126 4.81 6.60 -0.63
C ARG A 126 6.06 7.46 -0.46
N PHE A 127 7.24 6.86 -0.51
CA PHE A 127 8.49 7.61 -0.38
C PHE A 127 9.59 7.07 -1.29
N TYR A 128 10.51 7.95 -1.65
CA TYR A 128 11.58 7.72 -2.62
C TYR A 128 12.91 8.18 -2.04
N VAL A 129 13.96 7.35 -2.21
CA VAL A 129 15.30 7.66 -1.72
C VAL A 129 16.07 8.43 -2.79
N VAL A 130 16.37 9.70 -2.51
CA VAL A 130 17.04 10.60 -3.46
C VAL A 130 18.54 10.36 -3.46
N ALA A 131 19.17 10.36 -2.28
CA ALA A 131 20.60 10.22 -2.12
C ALA A 131 20.97 9.81 -0.69
N PRO A 132 22.13 9.14 -0.47
CA PRO A 132 22.65 8.93 0.87
C PRO A 132 23.12 10.25 1.49
N ILE A 133 23.09 10.33 2.81
CA ILE A 133 23.77 11.38 3.59
C ILE A 133 25.00 10.72 4.21
N ALA A 134 26.17 11.33 3.99
CA ALA A 134 27.42 10.87 4.56
C ALA A 134 28.19 12.01 5.23
N VAL A 135 28.85 11.69 6.34
CA VAL A 135 29.79 12.57 7.05
C VAL A 135 31.07 11.76 7.21
N ASP A 136 32.21 12.32 6.77
CA ASP A 136 33.51 11.66 6.81
C ASP A 136 33.50 10.22 6.25
N ASP A 137 32.88 10.05 5.07
CA ASP A 137 32.68 8.77 4.36
C ASP A 137 31.82 7.71 5.10
N VAL A 138 31.24 8.06 6.24
CA VAL A 138 30.30 7.21 6.98
C VAL A 138 28.87 7.60 6.63
N GLN A 139 28.05 6.63 6.21
CA GLN A 139 26.63 6.86 5.95
C GLN A 139 25.89 7.16 7.25
N THR A 140 25.33 8.38 7.34
CA THR A 140 24.60 8.89 8.50
C THR A 140 23.10 9.00 8.27
N GLY A 141 22.62 8.78 7.04
CA GLY A 141 21.20 8.81 6.71
C GLY A 141 20.92 8.78 5.21
N ALA A 142 19.76 9.28 4.82
CA ALA A 142 19.37 9.48 3.44
C ALA A 142 18.46 10.70 3.27
N ILE A 143 18.53 11.35 2.10
CA ILE A 143 17.56 12.32 1.66
C ILE A 143 16.40 11.54 1.04
N VAL A 144 15.20 11.70 1.60
CA VAL A 144 13.98 11.06 1.11
C VAL A 144 12.95 12.10 0.71
N LYS A 145 12.18 11.82 -0.33
CA LYS A 145 10.91 12.51 -0.60
C LYS A 145 9.77 11.61 -0.18
N TYR A 146 8.71 12.15 0.41
CA TYR A 146 7.52 11.38 0.75
C TYR A 146 6.23 12.15 0.55
N VAL A 147 5.14 11.43 0.33
CA VAL A 147 3.80 11.98 0.18
C VAL A 147 2.78 11.01 0.79
N SER A 148 1.72 11.56 1.38
CA SER A 148 0.57 10.79 1.86
C SER A 148 -0.36 10.51 0.69
N VAL A 149 -0.77 9.25 0.53
CA VAL A 149 -1.61 8.79 -0.59
C VAL A 149 -2.81 8.04 -0.02
N TYR A 150 -3.95 8.14 -0.70
CA TYR A 150 -5.14 7.36 -0.41
C TYR A 150 -5.34 6.33 -1.54
N PRO A 151 -5.71 5.08 -1.23
CA PRO A 151 -6.05 4.11 -2.26
C PRO A 151 -7.32 4.56 -3.00
N ASP A 152 -7.40 4.29 -4.31
CA ASP A 152 -8.66 4.41 -5.04
C ASP A 152 -9.67 3.44 -4.42
N ALA A 153 -10.87 3.91 -4.09
CA ALA A 153 -11.92 3.08 -3.52
C ALA A 153 -12.47 2.04 -4.50
N GLN A 154 -12.19 2.14 -5.81
CA GLN A 154 -12.62 1.17 -6.83
C GLN A 154 -14.15 0.95 -6.87
N GLY A 155 -14.92 1.99 -6.50
CA GLY A 155 -16.38 1.92 -6.41
C GLY A 155 -16.92 1.19 -5.17
N LEU A 156 -16.05 0.79 -4.22
CA LEU A 156 -16.47 0.30 -2.91
C LEU A 156 -17.12 1.42 -2.09
N PRO A 157 -18.08 1.09 -1.19
CA PRO A 157 -18.65 2.06 -0.26
C PRO A 157 -17.60 2.58 0.73
N GLU A 158 -17.91 3.72 1.36
CA GLU A 158 -17.15 4.24 2.50
C GLU A 158 -17.06 3.20 3.63
N TYR A 159 -15.92 3.17 4.31
CA TYR A 159 -15.67 2.28 5.44
C TYR A 159 -16.70 2.49 6.57
N GLY A 160 -17.26 1.40 7.07
CA GLY A 160 -18.29 1.42 8.11
C GLY A 160 -19.67 1.85 7.65
N LYS A 161 -19.92 1.99 6.33
CA LYS A 161 -21.23 2.42 5.81
C LYS A 161 -22.36 1.55 6.37
N SER A 162 -23.36 2.19 6.96
CA SER A 162 -24.56 1.48 7.42
C SER A 162 -25.45 1.06 6.27
N LEU A 163 -25.88 -0.20 6.25
CA LEU A 163 -26.92 -0.69 5.34
C LEU A 163 -28.34 -0.49 5.88
N GLY A 164 -28.45 -0.21 7.18
CA GLY A 164 -29.72 0.00 7.85
C GLY A 164 -29.83 -0.71 9.19
N THR A 165 -31.07 -0.76 9.68
CA THR A 165 -31.45 -1.40 10.95
C THR A 165 -32.55 -2.41 10.68
N VAL A 166 -32.44 -3.58 11.30
CA VAL A 166 -33.44 -4.64 11.28
C VAL A 166 -33.86 -4.96 12.72
N THR A 167 -35.10 -5.39 12.89
CA THR A 167 -35.74 -5.70 14.19
C THR A 167 -36.48 -7.04 14.12
N TYR A 168 -37.11 -7.36 12.99
CA TYR A 168 -37.94 -8.56 12.86
C TYR A 168 -37.32 -9.59 11.91
N VAL A 169 -37.43 -10.87 12.26
CA VAL A 169 -36.99 -11.97 11.39
C VAL A 169 -37.65 -11.86 10.03
N GLY A 170 -36.85 -12.04 8.98
CA GLY A 170 -37.23 -11.85 7.59
C GLY A 170 -36.94 -10.44 7.04
N GLU A 171 -36.67 -9.45 7.89
CA GLU A 171 -36.22 -8.14 7.42
C GLU A 171 -34.87 -8.25 6.73
N THR A 172 -34.76 -7.55 5.60
CA THR A 172 -33.63 -7.64 4.69
C THR A 172 -33.04 -6.27 4.46
N VAL A 173 -31.72 -6.19 4.50
CA VAL A 173 -30.95 -5.06 3.96
C VAL A 173 -30.06 -5.55 2.84
N SER A 174 -29.82 -4.70 1.84
CA SER A 174 -28.96 -5.04 0.71
C SER A 174 -28.27 -3.83 0.12
N MET A 175 -27.18 -4.08 -0.60
CA MET A 175 -26.51 -3.09 -1.42
C MET A 175 -25.93 -3.70 -2.69
N GLU A 176 -25.87 -2.87 -3.73
CA GLU A 176 -25.07 -3.15 -4.92
C GLU A 176 -23.58 -3.04 -4.58
N LEU A 177 -22.80 -3.93 -5.17
CA LEU A 177 -21.35 -4.04 -5.06
C LEU A 177 -20.73 -4.15 -6.45
N PRO A 178 -19.48 -3.69 -6.61
CA PRO A 178 -18.69 -4.05 -7.77
C PRO A 178 -18.64 -5.57 -7.98
N LYS A 179 -18.55 -5.99 -9.25
CA LYS A 179 -18.35 -7.40 -9.59
C LYS A 179 -17.01 -7.89 -9.06
N ASN A 180 -16.92 -9.20 -8.79
CA ASN A 180 -15.71 -9.87 -8.28
C ASN A 180 -15.26 -9.41 -6.89
N THR A 181 -16.18 -8.83 -6.11
CA THR A 181 -15.94 -8.54 -4.70
C THR A 181 -15.85 -9.83 -3.89
N GLU A 182 -14.95 -9.85 -2.92
CA GLU A 182 -14.88 -10.90 -1.90
C GLU A 182 -15.46 -10.34 -0.61
N CYS A 183 -16.51 -10.99 -0.10
CA CYS A 183 -17.10 -10.63 1.19
C CYS A 183 -16.65 -11.58 2.28
N PHE A 184 -16.43 -11.04 3.47
CA PHE A 184 -16.00 -11.79 4.64
C PHE A 184 -16.57 -11.18 5.91
N TRP A 185 -16.79 -12.00 6.93
CA TRP A 185 -17.34 -11.59 8.22
C TRP A 185 -16.82 -12.51 9.32
N TYR A 186 -16.67 -11.97 10.53
CA TYR A 186 -16.22 -12.72 11.70
C TYR A 186 -17.37 -13.03 12.66
N GLY A 187 -17.14 -13.97 13.57
CA GLY A 187 -18.03 -14.24 14.70
C GLY A 187 -19.39 -14.79 14.29
N GLY A 188 -20.39 -14.58 15.17
CA GLY A 188 -21.76 -15.10 15.00
C GLY A 188 -22.61 -14.38 13.95
N VAL A 189 -22.03 -13.64 13.00
CA VAL A 189 -22.83 -12.93 11.97
C VAL A 189 -23.68 -13.92 11.18
N SER A 190 -23.12 -15.08 10.81
CA SER A 190 -23.87 -16.16 10.13
C SER A 190 -24.83 -16.93 11.04
N GLU A 191 -24.77 -16.71 12.36
CA GLU A 191 -25.75 -17.27 13.31
C GLU A 191 -27.00 -16.40 13.37
N VAL A 192 -26.88 -15.11 13.06
CA VAL A 192 -27.94 -14.09 13.15
C VAL A 192 -28.55 -13.78 11.78
N PHE A 193 -27.73 -13.77 10.73
CA PHE A 193 -28.13 -13.40 9.37
C PHE A 193 -27.97 -14.55 8.38
N ASP A 194 -28.96 -14.69 7.50
CA ASP A 194 -28.77 -15.34 6.21
C ASP A 194 -28.12 -14.33 5.26
N ILE A 195 -26.86 -14.58 4.89
CA ILE A 195 -26.05 -13.69 4.07
C ILE A 195 -25.87 -14.29 2.69
N SER A 196 -26.08 -13.47 1.67
CA SER A 196 -25.69 -13.79 0.30
C SER A 196 -24.86 -12.64 -0.26
N ALA A 197 -23.71 -12.98 -0.84
CA ALA A 197 -22.81 -12.06 -1.51
C ALA A 197 -22.41 -12.69 -2.84
N GLY A 198 -22.97 -12.18 -3.93
CA GLY A 198 -22.83 -12.74 -5.27
C GLY A 198 -23.52 -11.88 -6.31
N ASP A 199 -23.12 -12.01 -7.57
CA ASP A 199 -23.69 -11.28 -8.72
C ASP A 199 -23.71 -9.75 -8.59
N GLY A 200 -22.82 -9.18 -7.77
CA GLY A 200 -22.76 -7.74 -7.52
C GLY A 200 -23.74 -7.24 -6.47
N VAL A 201 -24.31 -8.11 -5.62
CA VAL A 201 -25.19 -7.72 -4.53
C VAL A 201 -24.78 -8.40 -3.23
N LEU A 202 -24.70 -7.62 -2.15
CA LEU A 202 -24.70 -8.12 -0.78
C LEU A 202 -26.09 -7.98 -0.20
N ARG A 203 -26.63 -9.06 0.36
CA ARG A 203 -27.93 -9.10 1.03
C ARG A 203 -27.80 -9.83 2.36
N MET A 204 -28.37 -9.24 3.41
CA MET A 204 -28.42 -9.77 4.76
C MET A 204 -29.86 -9.80 5.25
N THR A 205 -30.37 -10.99 5.57
CA THR A 205 -31.73 -11.21 6.07
C THR A 205 -31.65 -11.66 7.52
N LEU A 206 -32.34 -10.98 8.44
CA LEU A 206 -32.36 -11.40 9.85
C LEU A 206 -33.07 -12.75 9.97
N ASN A 207 -32.36 -13.78 10.46
CA ASN A 207 -32.87 -15.15 10.54
C ASN A 207 -33.17 -15.60 11.99
N ARG A 208 -32.79 -14.80 13.00
CA ARG A 208 -33.03 -15.11 14.42
C ARG A 208 -33.71 -13.97 15.15
N THR A 209 -34.55 -14.32 16.13
CA THR A 209 -35.09 -13.35 17.11
C THR A 209 -34.23 -13.28 18.36
N SER A 210 -34.34 -12.17 19.10
CA SER A 210 -33.66 -11.99 20.39
C SER A 210 -34.15 -12.96 21.47
N THR A 211 -35.31 -13.58 21.27
CA THR A 211 -35.82 -14.66 22.13
C THR A 211 -35.17 -16.01 21.84
N GLU A 212 -34.65 -16.24 20.64
CA GLU A 212 -33.95 -17.48 20.27
C GLU A 212 -32.48 -17.46 20.72
N PHE A 213 -31.91 -16.27 20.86
CA PHE A 213 -30.51 -16.09 21.24
C PHE A 213 -30.37 -14.83 22.10
N ASN A 214 -30.01 -15.01 23.39
CA ASN A 214 -29.78 -13.87 24.28
C ASN A 214 -28.63 -13.02 23.73
N GLY A 215 -28.92 -11.76 23.37
CA GLY A 215 -27.90 -10.78 22.99
C GLY A 215 -27.62 -10.61 21.49
N ILE A 216 -28.61 -10.86 20.60
CA ILE A 216 -28.45 -10.53 19.16
C ILE A 216 -28.52 -9.02 18.85
N SER A 217 -28.96 -8.18 19.80
CA SER A 217 -29.00 -6.74 19.57
C SER A 217 -27.56 -6.21 19.50
N GLY A 218 -27.24 -5.46 18.44
CA GLY A 218 -25.88 -5.00 18.22
C GLY A 218 -25.62 -4.55 16.79
N THR A 219 -24.38 -4.19 16.53
CA THR A 219 -23.90 -3.84 15.19
C THR A 219 -23.07 -5.00 14.66
N TYR A 220 -23.47 -5.50 13.50
CA TYR A 220 -22.79 -6.56 12.77
C TYR A 220 -22.07 -5.96 11.58
N GLU A 221 -20.88 -6.47 11.29
CA GLU A 221 -20.00 -5.93 10.26
C GLU A 221 -19.64 -6.99 9.22
N VAL A 222 -19.65 -6.58 7.95
CA VAL A 222 -19.19 -7.37 6.81
C VAL A 222 -18.09 -6.60 6.10
N TYR A 223 -16.94 -7.25 5.91
CA TYR A 223 -15.80 -6.73 5.16
C TYR A 223 -15.95 -7.10 3.67
N ILE A 224 -15.59 -6.16 2.79
CA ILE A 224 -15.78 -6.28 1.34
C ILE A 224 -14.48 -5.85 0.67
N ARG A 225 -13.85 -6.75 -0.08
CA ARG A 225 -12.62 -6.49 -0.83
C ARG A 225 -12.88 -6.43 -2.33
N LEU A 226 -12.19 -5.51 -3.00
CA LEU A 226 -11.96 -5.54 -4.44
C LEU A 226 -10.47 -5.26 -4.69
N GLY A 227 -9.79 -6.18 -5.39
CA GLY A 227 -8.36 -6.04 -5.65
C GLY A 227 -7.54 -5.91 -4.36
N ASN A 228 -6.75 -4.85 -4.25
CA ASN A 228 -5.92 -4.50 -3.10
C ASN A 228 -6.58 -3.53 -2.12
N VAL A 229 -7.88 -3.27 -2.24
CA VAL A 229 -8.62 -2.34 -1.35
C VAL A 229 -9.81 -3.07 -0.72
N TYR A 230 -10.10 -2.76 0.54
CA TYR A 230 -11.28 -3.26 1.23
C TYR A 230 -12.02 -2.16 1.97
N THR A 231 -13.28 -2.42 2.25
CA THR A 231 -14.13 -1.58 3.09
C THR A 231 -14.92 -2.48 4.05
N SER A 232 -15.71 -1.87 4.92
CA SER A 232 -16.69 -2.59 5.73
C SER A 232 -18.06 -1.92 5.66
N VAL A 233 -19.09 -2.71 5.90
CA VAL A 233 -20.47 -2.22 6.01
C VAL A 233 -21.12 -2.80 7.25
N THR A 234 -22.05 -2.04 7.82
CA THR A 234 -22.66 -2.37 9.11
C THR A 234 -24.16 -2.52 9.03
N VAL A 235 -24.70 -3.48 9.80
CA VAL A 235 -26.14 -3.67 10.00
C VAL A 235 -26.42 -3.66 11.49
N ARG A 236 -27.40 -2.87 11.91
CA ARG A 236 -27.85 -2.83 13.31
C ARG A 236 -29.03 -3.77 13.51
N VAL A 237 -28.98 -4.59 14.54
CA VAL A 237 -30.13 -5.37 15.05
C VAL A 237 -30.62 -4.70 16.33
N ASN A 238 -31.92 -4.44 16.41
CA ASN A 238 -32.59 -3.94 17.62
C ASN A 238 -33.24 -5.07 18.41
#